data_AF-A0A7C9CEU0-F1
#
_entry.id   AF-A0A7C9CEU0-F1
#
_cell.length_a   1.000
_cell.length_b   1.000
_cell.length_c   1.000
_cell.angle_alpha   90.00
_cell.angle_beta   90.00
_cell.angle_gamma   90.00
#
_symmetry.space_group_name_H-M   'P 1'
#
loop_
_entity.id
_entity.type
_entity.pdbx_description
1 polymer ?
#
loop_
_entity_poly.entity_id
_entity_poly.type
_entity_poly.pdbx_seq_one_letter_code
_entity_poly.pdbx_strand_id
1 'polypeptide(L)'
;EDEIVMRDVTHAGIVVSDCISRDVAARLDLQESLEASRYTTHPYTTHPKEWPPRVEVADTLELPTVLIERYNAAGGEGTALCGIFPEIRRAWASVDDSLFLWRFDKWDGQCPEYSGEDQAICAVGLAKCKPGVFVEAIHYLLVLATPSELTLVGVCCSGTADGSDPYAELSFQPLPEYTIPSDGVAMTCITCTDKGRIFLAGRDAHIYELQ
;
A
#
# COMPACT_ATOMS: atom_id res chain seq x y z
N GLU A 1 29.06 45.77 0.21
CA GLU A 1 29.16 44.30 0.09
C GLU A 1 27.77 43.67 -0.07
N ASP A 2 26.79 44.02 0.77
CA ASP A 2 25.40 43.52 0.67
C ASP A 2 24.70 43.76 -0.69
N GLU A 3 24.99 44.85 -1.39
CA GLU A 3 24.38 45.16 -2.69
C GLU A 3 24.90 44.27 -3.84
N ILE A 4 26.19 43.88 -3.77
CA ILE A 4 26.80 42.94 -4.72
C ILE A 4 26.23 41.55 -4.47
N VAL A 5 26.09 41.17 -3.19
CA VAL A 5 25.46 39.90 -2.79
C VAL A 5 24.00 39.84 -3.26
N MET A 6 23.22 40.92 -3.10
CA MET A 6 21.84 40.99 -3.59
C MET A 6 21.72 40.87 -5.12
N ARG A 7 22.65 41.48 -5.87
CA ARG A 7 22.69 41.37 -7.33
C ARG A 7 23.00 39.94 -7.79
N ASP A 8 23.99 39.31 -7.17
CA ASP A 8 24.39 37.94 -7.50
C ASP A 8 23.28 36.94 -7.17
N VAL A 9 22.59 37.12 -6.03
CA VAL A 9 21.41 36.32 -5.66
C VAL A 9 20.28 36.51 -6.67
N THR A 10 20.04 37.74 -7.12
CA THR A 10 18.99 38.02 -8.13
C THR A 10 19.30 37.35 -9.46
N HIS A 11 20.55 37.44 -9.91
CA HIS A 11 20.99 36.78 -11.14
C HIS A 11 20.90 35.26 -11.05
N ALA A 12 21.31 34.67 -9.92
CA ALA A 12 21.16 33.23 -9.68
C ALA A 12 19.68 32.81 -9.71
N GLY A 13 18.79 33.60 -9.10
CA GLY A 13 17.34 33.36 -9.13
C GLY A 13 16.75 33.32 -10.55
N ILE A 14 17.19 34.24 -11.42
CA ILE A 14 16.77 34.25 -12.83
C ILE A 14 17.23 32.97 -13.54
N VAL A 15 18.50 32.59 -13.37
CA VAL A 15 19.05 31.39 -14.02
C VAL A 15 18.34 30.12 -13.55
N VAL A 16 18.06 30.00 -12.24
CA VAL A 16 17.31 28.88 -11.69
C VAL A 16 15.88 28.83 -12.25
N SER A 17 15.19 29.97 -12.29
CA SER A 17 13.83 30.06 -12.84
C SER A 17 13.77 29.69 -14.31
N ASP A 18 14.75 30.11 -15.11
CA ASP A 18 14.86 29.75 -16.53
C ASP A 18 15.18 28.26 -16.72
N CYS A 19 16.05 27.69 -15.88
CA CYS A 19 16.32 26.25 -15.87
C CYS A 19 15.05 25.44 -15.57
N ILE A 20 14.32 25.79 -14.51
CA ILE A 20 13.04 25.15 -14.15
C ILE A 20 12.03 25.26 -15.29
N SER A 21 11.91 26.45 -15.89
CA SER A 21 10.94 26.68 -16.97
C SER A 21 11.26 25.83 -18.20
N ARG A 22 12.55 25.70 -18.56
CA ARG A 22 13.00 24.82 -19.64
C ARG A 22 12.78 23.35 -19.32
N ASP A 23 13.08 22.92 -18.09
CA ASP A 23 12.87 21.53 -17.67
C ASP A 23 11.40 21.13 -17.69
N VAL A 24 10.50 22.03 -17.25
CA VAL A 24 9.05 21.81 -17.32
C VAL A 24 8.58 21.75 -18.77
N ALA A 25 9.04 22.65 -19.63
CA ALA A 25 8.65 22.67 -21.04
C ALA A 25 9.23 21.48 -21.85
N ALA A 26 10.36 20.92 -21.43
CA ALA A 26 10.99 19.76 -22.06
C ALA A 26 10.30 18.43 -21.69
N ARG A 27 9.53 18.40 -20.61
CA ARG A 27 8.74 17.22 -20.22
C ARG A 27 7.52 17.11 -21.12
N LEU A 28 7.49 16.04 -21.91
CA LEU A 28 6.30 15.65 -22.65
C LEU A 28 5.21 15.19 -21.69
N ASP A 29 3.95 15.40 -22.08
CA ASP A 29 2.83 14.75 -21.42
C ASP A 29 2.96 13.22 -21.53
N LEU A 30 2.39 12.48 -20.57
CA LEU A 30 2.50 11.02 -20.54
C LEU A 30 1.83 10.39 -21.77
N GLN A 31 0.67 10.92 -22.20
CA GLN A 31 -0.03 10.41 -23.38
C GLN A 31 0.80 10.63 -24.64
N GLU A 32 1.36 11.83 -24.82
CA GLU A 32 2.25 12.15 -25.94
C GLU A 32 3.53 11.29 -25.92
N SER A 33 4.06 11.03 -24.73
CA SER A 33 5.26 10.20 -24.54
C SER A 33 5.03 8.73 -24.95
N LEU A 34 3.79 8.25 -24.85
CA LEU A 34 3.41 6.87 -25.20
C LEU A 34 2.95 6.71 -26.65
N GLU A 35 2.94 7.79 -27.44
CA GLU A 35 2.51 7.75 -28.85
C GLU A 35 3.39 6.80 -29.67
N ALA A 36 2.77 5.73 -30.19
CA ALA A 36 3.45 4.71 -30.98
C ALA A 36 4.17 5.27 -32.21
N SER A 37 3.64 6.35 -32.81
CA SER A 37 4.20 7.03 -33.98
C SER A 37 5.57 7.67 -33.74
N ARG A 38 5.96 7.90 -32.48
CA ARG A 38 7.26 8.48 -32.12
C ARG A 38 8.38 7.44 -32.09
N TYR A 39 8.05 6.17 -32.04
CA TYR A 39 9.03 5.09 -32.02
C TYR A 39 9.35 4.63 -33.43
N THR A 40 10.58 4.89 -33.87
CA THR A 40 11.10 4.40 -35.17
C THR A 40 11.34 2.87 -35.16
N THR A 41 11.47 2.29 -33.97
CA THR A 41 11.61 0.84 -33.74
C THR A 41 10.86 0.46 -32.46
N HIS A 42 10.43 -0.80 -32.34
CA HIS A 42 9.74 -1.24 -31.13
C HIS A 42 10.60 -0.99 -29.87
N PRO A 43 10.03 -0.39 -28.81
CA PRO A 43 10.77 0.00 -27.61
C PRO A 43 11.22 -1.23 -26.79
N TYR A 44 10.55 -2.38 -26.95
CA TYR A 44 10.84 -3.62 -26.23
C TYR A 44 12.23 -4.17 -26.55
N THR A 45 12.91 -4.61 -25.51
CA THR A 45 14.24 -5.20 -25.57
C THR A 45 14.40 -6.20 -24.43
N THR A 46 15.08 -7.31 -24.67
CA THR A 46 15.41 -8.31 -23.63
C THR A 46 16.62 -7.89 -22.81
N HIS A 47 17.39 -6.90 -23.28
CA HIS A 47 18.55 -6.35 -22.59
C HIS A 47 18.41 -4.83 -22.47
N PRO A 48 18.89 -4.20 -21.38
CA PRO A 48 18.85 -2.74 -21.27
C PRO A 48 19.51 -2.07 -22.48
N LYS A 49 18.75 -1.24 -23.21
CA LYS A 49 19.28 -0.43 -24.33
C LYS A 49 20.16 0.72 -23.83
N GLU A 50 19.94 1.17 -22.59
CA GLU A 50 20.60 2.31 -21.95
C GLU A 50 21.22 1.85 -20.62
N TRP A 51 22.38 2.42 -20.27
CA TRP A 51 23.06 2.19 -19.00
C TRP A 51 23.13 3.49 -18.18
N PRO A 52 22.72 3.49 -16.91
CA PRO A 52 22.09 2.37 -16.18
C PRO A 52 20.67 2.05 -16.69
N PRO A 53 20.16 0.83 -16.45
CA PRO A 53 18.78 0.48 -16.79
C PRO A 53 17.79 1.39 -16.04
N ARG A 54 16.60 1.62 -16.61
CA ARG A 54 15.56 2.46 -16.00
C ARG A 54 14.97 1.88 -14.72
N VAL A 55 14.99 0.56 -14.58
CA VAL A 55 14.57 -0.18 -13.40
C VAL A 55 15.54 -1.34 -13.21
N GLU A 56 16.00 -1.54 -11.98
CA GLU A 56 16.81 -2.68 -11.59
C GLU A 56 16.24 -3.32 -10.32
N VAL A 57 16.42 -4.62 -10.17
CA VAL A 57 16.06 -5.32 -8.93
C VAL A 57 17.11 -4.96 -7.89
N ALA A 58 16.72 -4.15 -6.91
CA ALA A 58 17.61 -3.73 -5.84
C ALA A 58 17.80 -4.83 -4.78
N ASP A 59 16.73 -5.57 -4.46
CA ASP A 59 16.74 -6.61 -3.42
C ASP A 59 15.68 -7.69 -3.70
N THR A 60 15.80 -8.85 -3.06
CA THR A 60 14.84 -9.95 -3.08
C THR A 60 14.73 -10.56 -1.68
N LEU A 61 13.51 -10.56 -1.14
CA LEU A 61 13.23 -11.07 0.20
C LEU A 61 12.34 -12.31 0.12
N GLU A 62 12.74 -13.35 0.85
CA GLU A 62 11.95 -14.57 1.01
C GLU A 62 10.75 -14.35 1.94
N LEU A 63 9.71 -15.17 1.78
CA LEU A 63 8.55 -15.13 2.68
C LEU A 63 8.93 -15.57 4.11
N PRO A 64 8.30 -14.99 5.14
CA PRO A 64 8.51 -15.40 6.52
C PRO A 64 8.26 -16.90 6.73
N THR A 65 9.16 -17.58 7.46
CA THR A 65 9.05 -19.04 7.67
C THR A 65 7.75 -19.44 8.38
N VAL A 66 7.28 -18.63 9.34
CA VAL A 66 6.01 -18.86 10.04
C VAL A 66 4.81 -18.95 9.08
N LEU A 67 4.81 -18.13 8.02
CA LEU A 67 3.77 -18.15 7.00
C LEU A 67 3.83 -19.44 6.17
N ILE A 68 5.04 -19.84 5.77
CA ILE A 68 5.28 -21.07 5.01
C ILE A 68 4.85 -22.30 5.83
N GLU A 69 5.22 -22.34 7.11
CA GLU A 69 4.84 -23.40 8.04
C GLU A 69 3.32 -23.46 8.23
N ARG A 70 2.65 -22.31 8.42
CA ARG A 70 1.19 -22.23 8.54
C ARG A 70 0.49 -22.75 7.28
N TYR A 71 0.93 -22.31 6.10
CA TYR A 71 0.37 -22.76 4.82
C TYR A 71 0.52 -24.28 4.63
N ASN A 72 1.70 -24.82 4.93
CA ASN A 72 1.96 -26.26 4.84
C ASN A 72 1.14 -27.05 5.87
N ALA A 73 0.95 -26.52 7.08
CA ALA A 73 0.13 -27.15 8.12
C ALA A 73 -1.36 -27.23 7.72
N ALA A 74 -1.85 -26.28 6.91
CA ALA A 74 -3.17 -26.31 6.30
C ALA A 74 -3.28 -27.32 5.13
N GLY A 75 -2.28 -28.17 4.93
CA GLY A 75 -2.26 -29.18 3.86
C GLY A 75 -1.89 -28.63 2.48
N GLY A 76 -1.49 -27.37 2.37
CA GLY A 76 -1.11 -26.73 1.10
C GLY A 76 -2.27 -26.47 0.14
N GLU A 77 -3.50 -26.68 0.59
CA GLU A 77 -4.76 -26.45 -0.15
C GLU A 77 -5.61 -25.33 0.47
N GLY A 78 -5.11 -24.68 1.53
CA GLY A 78 -5.78 -23.57 2.21
C GLY A 78 -5.92 -22.34 1.31
N THR A 79 -6.93 -21.51 1.59
CA THR A 79 -7.11 -20.25 0.84
C THR A 79 -6.04 -19.27 1.29
N ALA A 80 -5.12 -18.92 0.38
CA ALA A 80 -4.06 -17.98 0.66
C ALA A 80 -4.12 -16.75 -0.25
N LEU A 81 -4.03 -15.58 0.36
CA LEU A 81 -3.95 -14.30 -0.33
C LEU A 81 -2.70 -13.57 0.15
N CYS A 82 -2.19 -12.65 -0.66
CA CYS A 82 -1.10 -11.78 -0.23
C CYS A 82 -1.17 -10.42 -0.92
N GLY A 83 -0.49 -9.45 -0.33
CA GLY A 83 -0.40 -8.11 -0.86
C GLY A 83 0.54 -7.22 -0.08
N ILE A 84 0.53 -5.95 -0.42
CA ILE A 84 1.39 -4.94 0.18
C ILE A 84 0.52 -3.74 0.55
N PHE A 85 0.80 -3.17 1.73
CA PHE A 85 0.30 -1.90 2.21
C PHE A 85 1.46 -0.91 2.34
N PRO A 86 1.81 -0.20 1.25
CA PRO A 86 2.91 0.75 1.24
C PRO A 86 2.74 1.88 2.28
N GLU A 87 1.50 2.27 2.57
CA GLU A 87 1.14 3.36 3.48
C GLU A 87 1.63 3.11 4.91
N ILE A 88 1.71 1.83 5.31
CA ILE A 88 2.18 1.39 6.64
C ILE A 88 3.44 0.53 6.56
N ARG A 89 4.10 0.49 5.39
CA ARG A 89 5.34 -0.28 5.15
C ARG A 89 5.22 -1.77 5.50
N ARG A 90 4.05 -2.37 5.25
CA ARG A 90 3.81 -3.80 5.54
C ARG A 90 3.47 -4.59 4.29
N ALA A 91 4.04 -5.79 4.18
CA ALA A 91 3.49 -6.85 3.36
C ALA A 91 2.54 -7.65 4.24
N TRP A 92 1.57 -8.31 3.62
CA TRP A 92 0.61 -9.13 4.31
C TRP A 92 0.32 -10.41 3.53
N ALA A 93 -0.08 -11.45 4.26
CA ALA A 93 -0.61 -12.66 3.69
C ALA A 93 -1.69 -13.23 4.60
N SER A 94 -2.76 -13.78 4.04
CA SER A 94 -3.73 -14.58 4.79
C SER A 94 -3.56 -16.05 4.45
N VAL A 95 -3.81 -16.91 5.42
CA VAL A 95 -3.95 -18.36 5.25
C VAL A 95 -5.19 -18.77 6.03
N ASP A 96 -6.23 -19.15 5.31
CA ASP A 96 -7.57 -19.39 5.84
C ASP A 96 -8.07 -18.19 6.67
N ASP A 97 -8.27 -18.34 7.97
CA ASP A 97 -8.79 -17.35 8.92
C ASP A 97 -7.71 -16.42 9.52
N SER A 98 -6.44 -16.71 9.24
CA SER A 98 -5.30 -16.09 9.90
C SER A 98 -4.64 -15.07 8.99
N LEU A 99 -4.33 -13.87 9.48
CA LEU A 99 -3.64 -12.82 8.75
C LEU A 99 -2.25 -12.56 9.34
N PHE A 100 -1.25 -12.48 8.47
CA PHE A 100 0.13 -12.20 8.83
C PHE A 100 0.55 -10.86 8.24
N LEU A 101 1.26 -10.03 9.00
CA LEU A 101 1.84 -8.77 8.51
C LEU A 101 3.29 -8.66 8.93
N TRP A 102 4.15 -8.20 8.03
CA TRP A 102 5.57 -7.98 8.31
C TRP A 102 6.11 -6.80 7.52
N ARG A 103 7.25 -6.27 7.94
CA ARG A 103 7.91 -5.17 7.22
C ARG A 103 8.57 -5.68 5.96
N PHE A 104 8.25 -5.06 4.82
CA PHE A 104 8.95 -5.35 3.55
C PHE A 104 10.18 -4.46 3.33
N ASP A 105 10.30 -3.33 4.03
CA ASP A 105 11.36 -2.35 3.82
C ASP A 105 12.53 -2.48 4.82
N LYS A 106 12.28 -3.05 6.00
CA LYS A 106 13.30 -3.43 6.98
C LYS A 106 12.87 -4.72 7.66
N TRP A 107 13.49 -5.84 7.31
CA TRP A 107 13.23 -7.12 7.97
C TRP A 107 13.76 -7.09 9.41
N ASP A 108 12.87 -7.25 10.38
CA ASP A 108 13.15 -7.29 11.82
C ASP A 108 13.00 -8.70 12.42
N GLY A 109 12.76 -9.70 11.56
CA GLY A 109 12.48 -11.08 11.98
C GLY A 109 11.07 -11.30 12.51
N GLN A 110 10.20 -10.28 12.51
CA GLN A 110 8.85 -10.37 13.05
C GLN A 110 7.83 -10.53 11.94
N CYS A 111 6.88 -11.44 12.16
CA CYS A 111 5.71 -11.64 11.32
C CYS A 111 4.53 -11.99 12.22
N PRO A 112 3.98 -11.00 12.95
CA PRO A 112 2.83 -11.21 13.83
C PRO A 112 1.62 -11.77 13.07
N GLU A 113 0.94 -12.70 13.73
CA GLU A 113 -0.35 -13.27 13.33
C GLU A 113 -1.48 -12.50 14.00
N TYR A 114 -2.52 -12.22 13.23
CA TYR A 114 -3.84 -11.78 13.68
C TYR A 114 -4.85 -12.88 13.35
N SER A 115 -5.51 -13.43 14.36
CA SER A 115 -6.47 -14.53 14.26
C SER A 115 -7.79 -14.16 14.94
N GLY A 116 -8.56 -13.30 14.28
CA GLY A 116 -9.84 -12.79 14.79
C GLY A 116 -11.08 -13.35 14.09
N GLU A 117 -10.92 -14.05 12.98
CA GLU A 117 -12.04 -14.49 12.14
C GLU A 117 -12.34 -15.98 12.37
N ASP A 118 -13.63 -16.35 12.29
CA ASP A 118 -14.07 -17.75 12.39
C ASP A 118 -14.09 -18.47 11.01
N GLN A 119 -13.95 -17.70 9.94
CA GLN A 119 -14.03 -18.16 8.55
C GLN A 119 -12.83 -17.69 7.75
N ALA A 120 -12.57 -18.39 6.64
CA ALA A 120 -11.48 -18.03 5.75
C ALA A 120 -11.63 -16.61 5.20
N ILE A 121 -10.56 -15.81 5.31
CA ILE A 121 -10.45 -14.46 4.79
C ILE A 121 -10.40 -14.52 3.25
N CYS A 122 -11.37 -13.88 2.60
CA CYS A 122 -11.50 -13.86 1.15
C CYS A 122 -11.09 -12.52 0.51
N ALA A 123 -11.04 -11.42 1.27
CA ALA A 123 -10.44 -10.16 0.86
C ALA A 123 -9.90 -9.38 2.06
N VAL A 124 -8.84 -8.61 1.82
CA VAL A 124 -8.19 -7.73 2.81
C VAL A 124 -7.99 -6.36 2.17
N GLY A 125 -8.34 -5.30 2.89
CA GLY A 125 -8.11 -3.92 2.45
C GLY A 125 -7.58 -3.04 3.57
N LEU A 126 -6.78 -2.04 3.22
CA LEU A 126 -6.37 -0.98 4.14
C LEU A 126 -7.07 0.32 3.75
N ALA A 127 -7.69 0.97 4.72
CA ALA A 127 -8.40 2.23 4.55
C ALA A 127 -7.89 3.30 5.52
N LYS A 128 -7.92 4.56 5.10
CA LYS A 128 -7.66 5.68 6.02
C LYS A 128 -8.85 5.88 6.94
N CYS A 129 -8.58 6.12 8.21
CA CYS A 129 -9.64 6.48 9.16
C CYS A 129 -10.29 7.81 8.78
N LYS A 130 -11.62 7.87 8.88
CA LYS A 130 -12.34 9.12 8.72
C LYS A 130 -12.11 10.00 9.95
N PRO A 131 -11.68 11.27 9.79
CA PRO A 131 -11.43 12.16 10.92
C PRO A 131 -12.67 12.32 11.82
N GLY A 132 -12.48 12.21 13.13
CA GLY A 132 -13.53 12.40 14.13
C GLY A 132 -14.48 11.21 14.34
N VAL A 133 -14.24 10.06 13.71
CA VAL A 133 -15.03 8.83 13.93
C VAL A 133 -14.40 7.92 14.97
N PHE A 134 -13.10 7.67 14.85
CA PHE A 134 -12.34 6.80 15.73
C PHE A 134 -11.48 7.62 16.69
N VAL A 135 -10.99 6.99 17.76
CA VAL A 135 -9.99 7.58 18.65
C VAL A 135 -8.72 7.92 17.86
N GLU A 136 -8.04 9.01 18.22
CA GLU A 136 -6.88 9.54 17.47
C GLU A 136 -5.74 8.52 17.31
N ALA A 137 -5.66 7.52 18.20
CA ALA A 137 -4.66 6.46 18.12
C ALA A 137 -4.85 5.53 16.90
N ILE A 138 -6.07 5.43 16.34
CA ILE A 138 -6.36 4.60 15.17
C ILE A 138 -6.10 5.44 13.90
N HIS A 139 -5.05 5.07 13.17
CA HIS A 139 -4.60 5.81 11.98
C HIS A 139 -5.21 5.24 10.69
N TYR A 140 -5.32 3.91 10.63
CA TYR A 140 -5.90 3.19 9.50
C TYR A 140 -6.90 2.15 9.99
N LEU A 141 -7.75 1.68 9.08
CA LEU A 141 -8.64 0.55 9.27
C LEU A 141 -8.19 -0.56 8.36
N LEU A 142 -7.97 -1.72 8.94
CA LEU A 142 -7.87 -2.96 8.21
C LEU A 142 -9.28 -3.54 8.08
N VAL A 143 -9.70 -3.77 6.85
CA VAL A 143 -11.00 -4.33 6.49
C VAL A 143 -10.79 -5.77 6.10
N LEU A 144 -11.34 -6.69 6.88
CA LEU A 144 -11.31 -8.13 6.63
C LEU A 144 -12.67 -8.56 6.10
N ALA A 145 -12.68 -9.34 5.02
CA ALA A 145 -13.90 -9.94 4.51
C ALA A 145 -13.80 -11.46 4.62
N THR A 146 -14.84 -12.05 5.18
CA THR A 146 -15.12 -13.48 5.11
C THR A 146 -16.34 -13.70 4.19
N PRO A 147 -16.69 -14.95 3.85
CA PRO A 147 -17.92 -15.23 3.10
C PRO A 147 -19.20 -14.76 3.79
N SER A 148 -19.20 -14.57 5.12
CA SER A 148 -20.40 -14.22 5.90
C SER A 148 -20.44 -12.79 6.40
N GLU A 149 -19.29 -12.15 6.62
CA GLU A 149 -19.23 -10.81 7.21
C GLU A 149 -17.96 -10.04 6.85
N LEU A 150 -18.02 -8.74 7.14
CA LEU A 150 -16.95 -7.76 7.05
C LEU A 150 -16.61 -7.31 8.46
N THR A 151 -15.34 -7.40 8.84
CA THR A 151 -14.86 -7.00 10.16
C THR A 151 -13.88 -5.84 10.01
N LEU A 152 -14.03 -4.81 10.84
CA LEU A 152 -13.07 -3.70 10.92
C LEU A 152 -12.10 -3.90 12.08
N VAL A 153 -10.82 -3.68 11.80
CA VAL A 153 -9.74 -3.70 12.79
C VAL A 153 -8.99 -2.38 12.72
N GLY A 154 -8.96 -1.66 13.82
CA GLY A 154 -8.17 -0.44 13.94
C GLY A 154 -6.68 -0.74 13.90
N VAL A 155 -5.93 0.02 13.09
CA VAL A 155 -4.48 -0.06 13.00
C VAL A 155 -3.88 1.18 13.68
N CYS A 156 -3.18 0.93 14.78
CA CYS A 156 -2.48 1.95 15.56
C CYS A 156 -1.00 1.90 15.22
N CYS A 157 -0.47 3.00 14.70
CA CYS A 157 0.94 3.12 14.33
C CYS A 157 1.73 3.81 15.45
N SER A 158 2.84 3.20 15.87
CA SER A 158 3.80 3.80 16.80
C SER A 158 5.14 3.99 16.10
N GLY A 159 5.68 5.20 16.23
CA GLY A 159 6.96 5.57 15.66
C GLY A 159 8.14 5.33 16.60
N THR A 160 9.36 5.35 16.07
CA THR A 160 10.58 5.36 16.86
C THR A 160 10.69 6.65 17.69
N ALA A 161 11.39 6.58 18.83
CA ALA A 161 11.57 7.73 19.73
C ALA A 161 12.31 8.92 19.09
N ASP A 162 13.10 8.68 18.04
CA ASP A 162 13.81 9.69 17.27
C ASP A 162 12.96 10.29 16.12
N GLY A 163 11.74 9.79 15.90
CA GLY A 163 10.82 10.23 14.84
C GLY A 163 11.24 9.84 13.42
N SER A 164 12.28 9.01 13.25
CA SER A 164 12.78 8.64 11.93
C SER A 164 11.85 7.67 11.19
N ASP A 165 11.09 6.86 11.93
CA ASP A 165 10.17 5.87 11.37
C ASP A 165 8.82 5.93 12.09
N PRO A 166 7.76 6.55 11.50
CA PRO A 166 6.44 6.65 12.13
C PRO A 166 5.66 5.32 12.14
N TYR A 167 6.15 4.30 11.44
CA TYR A 167 5.49 2.99 11.30
C TYR A 167 6.38 1.85 11.80
N ALA A 168 7.20 2.15 12.80
CA ALA A 168 8.12 1.21 13.41
C ALA A 168 7.35 0.01 13.95
N GLU A 169 6.34 0.26 14.77
CA GLU A 169 5.48 -0.75 15.37
C GLU A 169 4.03 -0.53 14.94
N LEU A 170 3.29 -1.64 14.86
CA LEU A 170 1.84 -1.64 14.61
C LEU A 170 1.16 -2.44 15.69
N SER A 171 0.01 -1.96 16.14
CA SER A 171 -0.91 -2.72 16.98
C SER A 171 -2.31 -2.72 16.36
N PHE A 172 -3.03 -3.82 16.60
CA PHE A 172 -4.35 -4.05 16.03
C PHE A 172 -5.40 -4.00 17.13
N GLN A 173 -6.43 -3.20 16.93
CA GLN A 173 -7.55 -3.02 17.84
C GLN A 173 -8.82 -3.54 17.15
N PRO A 174 -9.33 -4.73 17.50
CA PRO A 174 -10.60 -5.21 16.98
C PRO A 174 -11.73 -4.21 17.27
N LEU A 175 -12.63 -4.03 16.30
CA LEU A 175 -13.79 -3.13 16.40
C LEU A 175 -15.09 -3.93 16.17
N PRO A 176 -15.48 -4.80 17.10
CA PRO A 176 -16.60 -5.74 16.92
C PRO A 176 -17.95 -5.04 16.72
N GLU A 177 -18.08 -3.79 17.17
CA GLU A 177 -19.28 -2.98 16.92
C GLU A 177 -19.45 -2.60 15.44
N TYR A 178 -18.43 -2.84 14.61
CA TYR A 178 -18.38 -2.51 13.19
C TYR A 178 -18.31 -3.76 12.30
N THR A 179 -18.80 -4.90 12.80
CA THR A 179 -18.99 -6.11 11.99
C THR A 179 -20.29 -6.01 11.17
N ILE A 180 -20.19 -6.25 9.87
CA ILE A 180 -21.29 -6.04 8.91
C ILE A 180 -21.50 -7.33 8.13
N PRO A 181 -22.71 -7.92 8.11
CA PRO A 181 -22.97 -9.13 7.34
C PRO A 181 -22.76 -8.88 5.84
N SER A 182 -22.16 -9.84 5.15
CA SER A 182 -21.98 -9.82 3.70
C SER A 182 -23.21 -10.34 2.93
N ASP A 183 -24.25 -10.78 3.66
CA ASP A 183 -25.46 -11.42 3.15
C ASP A 183 -25.17 -12.59 2.17
N GLY A 184 -24.06 -13.29 2.41
CA GLY A 184 -23.62 -14.44 1.60
C GLY A 184 -22.91 -14.06 0.29
N VAL A 185 -22.66 -12.77 0.06
CA VAL A 185 -21.84 -12.30 -1.07
C VAL A 185 -20.38 -12.30 -0.65
N ALA A 186 -19.59 -13.21 -1.20
CA ALA A 186 -18.14 -13.20 -0.99
C ALA A 186 -17.52 -11.97 -1.65
N MET A 187 -16.89 -11.11 -0.85
CA MET A 187 -16.16 -9.95 -1.35
C MET A 187 -14.84 -10.39 -1.99
N THR A 188 -14.44 -9.68 -3.03
CA THR A 188 -13.27 -10.03 -3.86
C THR A 188 -12.24 -8.91 -3.94
N CYS A 189 -12.65 -7.68 -3.68
CA CYS A 189 -11.79 -6.50 -3.69
C CYS A 189 -12.31 -5.48 -2.68
N ILE A 190 -11.38 -4.82 -2.00
CA ILE A 190 -11.65 -3.72 -1.08
C ILE A 190 -10.73 -2.57 -1.48
N THR A 191 -11.30 -1.37 -1.62
CA THR A 191 -10.53 -0.15 -1.90
C THR A 191 -11.08 1.01 -1.09
N CYS A 192 -10.32 2.09 -1.00
CA CYS A 192 -10.76 3.27 -0.29
C CYS A 192 -10.39 4.56 -1.02
N THR A 193 -11.10 5.62 -0.67
CA THR A 193 -10.75 6.99 -1.08
C THR A 193 -9.82 7.62 -0.06
N ASP A 194 -9.13 8.67 -0.47
CA ASP A 194 -8.36 9.56 0.40
C ASP A 194 -9.17 10.15 1.56
N LYS A 195 -10.50 10.26 1.39
CA LYS A 195 -11.48 10.74 2.39
C LYS A 195 -12.00 9.65 3.33
N GLY A 196 -11.51 8.42 3.22
CA GLY A 196 -11.88 7.31 4.11
C GLY A 196 -13.21 6.62 3.77
N ARG A 197 -13.79 6.85 2.58
CA ARG A 197 -14.90 6.01 2.07
C ARG A 197 -14.34 4.67 1.62
N ILE A 198 -15.01 3.58 2.00
CA ILE A 198 -14.59 2.20 1.70
C ILE A 198 -15.55 1.62 0.68
N PHE A 199 -15.01 1.06 -0.40
CA PHE A 199 -15.77 0.40 -1.45
C PHE A 199 -15.37 -1.07 -1.54
N LEU A 200 -16.35 -1.93 -1.81
CA LEU A 200 -16.15 -3.36 -1.98
C LEU A 200 -16.71 -3.82 -3.31
N ALA A 201 -16.12 -4.86 -3.88
CA ALA A 201 -16.66 -5.56 -5.04
C ALA A 201 -16.99 -7.01 -4.66
N GLY A 202 -18.24 -7.41 -4.89
CA GLY A 202 -18.71 -8.77 -4.63
C GLY A 202 -18.50 -9.70 -5.81
N ARG A 203 -18.50 -11.01 -5.55
CA ARG A 203 -18.47 -12.04 -6.60
C ARG A 203 -19.73 -12.04 -7.50
N ASP A 204 -20.76 -11.33 -7.09
CA ASP A 204 -21.99 -11.04 -7.82
C ASP A 204 -21.86 -9.89 -8.83
N ALA A 205 -20.65 -9.34 -9.01
CA ALA A 205 -20.33 -8.23 -9.90
C ALA A 205 -20.96 -6.88 -9.53
N HIS A 206 -21.40 -6.71 -8.28
CA HIS A 206 -21.84 -5.41 -7.75
C HIS A 206 -20.72 -4.70 -6.99
N ILE A 207 -20.88 -3.37 -6.87
CA ILE A 207 -20.04 -2.50 -6.06
C ILE A 207 -20.86 -2.02 -4.88
N TYR A 208 -20.26 -2.12 -3.69
CA TYR A 208 -20.83 -1.75 -2.41
C TYR A 208 -20.02 -0.62 -1.79
N GLU A 209 -20.67 0.20 -0.97
CA GLU A 209 -20.00 1.22 -0.14
C GLU A 209 -20.30 0.92 1.33
N LEU A 210 -19.26 0.89 2.16
CA LEU A 210 -19.38 0.82 3.62
C LEU A 210 -19.69 2.22 4.17
N GLN A 211 -20.78 2.38 4.92
CA GLN A 211 -21.20 3.66 5.51
C GLN A 211 -21.15 3.66 7.03
#